data_AF-A0A8S3SI18-F1
#
_entry.id   AF-A0A8S3SI18-F1
#
_cell.length_a   1.000
_cell.length_b   1.000
_cell.length_c   1.000
_cell.angle_alpha   90.00
_cell.angle_beta   90.00
_cell.angle_gamma   90.00
#
_symmetry.space_group_name_H-M   'P 1'
#
loop_
_entity.id
_entity.type
_entity.pdbx_description
1 polymer ?
#
loop_
_entity_poly.entity_id
_entity_poly.type
_entity_poly.pdbx_seq_one_letter_code
_entity_poly.pdbx_strand_id
1 'polypeptide(L)'
;MKIELTGWEAYSAENYIGYIREALDIFHAEVPRAFVNLVEVLNIGFASTLPLVVAVVHILTKREGGTSGLCCCLSKSYKGLGCIWRYDTRDDFTVVDQPFFSETEVPTKEDGSTDLSYFSPDCFHLSVKGQEAAAYALLNQLDKKRISWRPGVPVECPDEQAPYFYTRKNSPKLNQLNKHENIQNDKQENEPENAEKGSTMRNSATITGAVLGVICLVAAVCGTVYHIRKKRQSSSYLKI
;
A
#
# COMPACT_ATOMS: atom_id res chain seq x y z
N MET A 1 7.45 30.50 -15.12
CA MET A 1 7.93 30.64 -13.74
C MET A 1 8.21 29.24 -13.21
N LYS A 2 9.47 28.78 -13.25
CA LYS A 2 9.86 27.51 -12.61
C LYS A 2 9.99 27.80 -11.12
N ILE A 3 9.07 27.29 -10.32
CA ILE A 3 9.21 27.35 -8.86
C ILE A 3 10.20 26.25 -8.51
N GLU A 4 11.45 26.62 -8.22
CA GLU A 4 12.43 25.71 -7.64
C GLU A 4 12.02 25.43 -6.19
N LEU A 5 11.19 24.41 -6.01
CA LEU A 5 10.78 23.94 -4.69
C LEU A 5 11.98 23.27 -4.03
N THR A 6 12.48 23.86 -2.93
CA THR A 6 13.60 23.33 -2.14
C THR A 6 13.07 22.84 -0.80
N GLY A 7 13.17 21.53 -0.52
CA GLY A 7 12.76 20.91 0.75
C GLY A 7 11.45 20.11 0.70
N TRP A 8 10.77 19.95 1.84
CA TRP A 8 9.57 19.10 1.98
C TRP A 8 8.37 19.58 1.16
N GLU A 9 8.32 20.86 0.80
CA GLU A 9 7.29 21.43 -0.07
C GLU A 9 7.30 20.83 -1.49
N ALA A 10 8.44 20.30 -1.95
CA ALA A 10 8.52 19.55 -3.22
C ALA A 10 7.72 18.24 -3.19
N TYR A 11 7.42 17.71 -2.00
CA TYR A 11 6.78 16.41 -1.79
C TYR A 11 5.34 16.54 -1.27
N SER A 12 4.59 17.55 -1.71
CA SER A 12 3.15 17.66 -1.40
C SER A 12 2.31 16.74 -2.29
N ALA A 13 1.07 16.45 -1.86
CA ALA A 13 0.14 15.67 -2.67
C ALA A 13 -0.22 16.40 -3.98
N GLU A 14 -0.35 17.72 -3.94
CA GLU A 14 -0.64 18.57 -5.09
C GLU A 14 0.48 18.51 -6.13
N ASN A 15 1.73 18.62 -5.68
CA ASN A 15 2.89 18.55 -6.57
C ASN A 15 3.03 17.17 -7.21
N TYR A 16 2.82 16.11 -6.43
CA TYR A 16 2.80 14.75 -6.96
C TYR A 16 1.73 14.54 -8.04
N ILE A 17 0.50 15.00 -7.81
CA ILE A 17 -0.56 14.99 -8.83
C ILE A 17 -0.14 15.82 -10.06
N GLY A 18 0.49 16.97 -9.83
CA GLY A 18 1.04 17.84 -10.89
C GLY A 18 2.02 17.10 -11.79
N TYR A 19 3.00 16.39 -11.22
CA TYR A 19 3.98 15.63 -11.98
C TYR A 19 3.35 14.46 -12.74
N ILE A 20 2.37 13.77 -12.18
CA ILE A 20 1.61 12.74 -12.91
C ILE A 20 0.88 13.36 -14.10
N ARG A 21 0.24 14.52 -13.91
CA ARG A 21 -0.45 15.22 -15.01
C ARG A 21 0.52 15.61 -16.12
N GLU A 22 1.68 16.16 -15.77
CA GLU A 22 2.71 16.52 -16.75
C GLU A 22 3.22 15.31 -17.53
N ALA A 23 3.49 14.18 -16.85
CA ALA A 23 3.89 12.94 -17.50
C ALA A 23 2.81 12.41 -18.46
N LEU A 24 1.54 12.44 -18.04
CA LEU A 24 0.42 12.01 -18.88
C LEU A 24 0.17 12.96 -20.06
N ASP A 25 0.42 14.27 -19.92
CA ASP A 25 0.38 15.23 -21.04
C ASP A 25 1.44 14.88 -22.09
N ILE A 26 2.67 14.58 -21.66
CA ILE A 26 3.75 14.13 -22.55
C ILE A 26 3.35 12.84 -23.26
N PHE A 27 2.83 11.84 -22.53
CA PHE A 27 2.41 10.58 -23.13
C PHE A 27 1.27 10.78 -24.14
N HIS A 28 0.28 11.60 -23.81
CA HIS A 28 -0.83 11.88 -24.71
C HIS A 28 -0.40 12.63 -25.98
N ALA A 29 0.61 13.50 -25.89
CA ALA A 29 1.15 14.23 -27.03
C ALA A 29 2.04 13.33 -27.92
N GLU A 30 2.94 12.55 -27.32
CA GLU A 30 4.06 11.95 -28.03
C GLU A 30 3.91 10.44 -28.28
N VAL A 31 3.05 9.73 -27.54
CA VAL A 31 2.95 8.26 -27.62
C VAL A 31 1.65 7.85 -28.32
N PRO A 32 1.71 7.41 -29.59
CA PRO A 32 0.53 6.88 -30.28
C PRO A 32 0.18 5.47 -29.76
N ARG A 33 -1.10 5.11 -29.83
CA ARG A 33 -1.59 3.74 -29.51
C ARG A 33 -1.20 3.26 -28.12
N ALA A 34 -1.42 4.07 -27.08
CA ALA A 34 -1.02 3.76 -25.72
C ALA A 34 -2.21 3.44 -24.79
N PHE A 35 -2.06 2.36 -24.02
CA PHE A 35 -2.90 2.03 -22.88
C PHE A 35 -2.08 2.28 -21.61
N VAL A 36 -2.37 3.36 -20.90
CA VAL A 36 -1.62 3.76 -19.71
C VAL A 36 -2.31 3.23 -18.46
N ASN A 37 -1.66 2.28 -17.79
CA ASN A 37 -2.06 1.82 -16.46
C ASN A 37 -1.56 2.81 -15.39
N LEU A 38 -2.47 3.59 -14.81
CA LEU A 38 -2.16 4.43 -13.67
C LEU A 38 -2.37 3.62 -12.39
N VAL A 39 -1.27 3.19 -11.78
CA VAL A 39 -1.28 2.39 -10.55
C VAL A 39 -1.26 3.30 -9.33
N GLU A 40 -2.15 3.04 -8.37
CA GLU A 40 -2.19 3.75 -7.09
C GLU A 40 -0.95 3.47 -6.23
N VAL A 41 -0.64 4.35 -5.29
CA VAL A 41 0.48 4.13 -4.36
C VAL A 41 0.08 3.11 -3.29
N LEU A 42 0.94 2.12 -3.08
CA LEU A 42 0.83 1.14 -2.01
C LEU A 42 0.63 1.82 -0.66
N ASN A 43 -0.48 1.51 0.02
CA ASN A 43 -0.72 2.01 1.37
C ASN A 43 0.20 1.33 2.38
N ILE A 44 1.27 2.00 2.78
CA ILE A 44 2.27 1.49 3.73
C ILE A 44 1.84 1.58 5.21
N GLY A 45 0.55 1.82 5.50
CA GLY A 45 0.03 1.84 6.86
C GLY A 45 0.31 0.54 7.64
N PHE A 46 0.55 -0.56 6.93
CA PHE A 46 0.96 -1.82 7.52
C PHE A 46 2.42 -1.87 8.01
N ALA A 47 3.30 -0.95 7.61
CA ALA A 47 4.70 -1.02 8.00
C ALA A 47 4.90 -0.99 9.53
N SER A 48 3.93 -0.48 10.28
CA SER A 48 3.91 -0.52 11.75
C SER A 48 3.65 -1.91 12.36
N THR A 49 3.18 -2.89 11.59
CA THR A 49 2.96 -4.27 12.05
C THR A 49 4.17 -5.18 11.82
N LEU A 50 5.21 -4.67 11.14
CA LEU A 50 6.43 -5.42 10.86
C LEU A 50 7.30 -5.60 12.13
N PRO A 51 8.02 -6.72 12.26
CA PRO A 51 8.70 -7.09 13.50
C PRO A 51 9.83 -6.12 13.90
N LEU A 52 10.26 -6.23 15.16
CA LEU A 52 11.16 -5.31 15.87
C LEU A 52 12.46 -4.96 15.12
N VAL A 53 12.98 -5.86 14.28
CA VAL A 53 14.16 -5.60 13.42
C VAL A 53 13.89 -4.47 12.42
N VAL A 54 12.68 -4.43 11.86
CA VAL A 54 12.22 -3.37 10.96
C VAL A 54 12.05 -2.06 11.71
N ALA A 55 11.54 -2.13 12.95
CA ALA A 55 11.47 -0.97 13.83
C ALA A 55 12.87 -0.42 14.12
N VAL A 56 13.88 -1.26 14.39
CA VAL A 56 15.27 -0.81 14.63
C VAL A 56 15.88 -0.17 13.37
N VAL A 57 15.73 -0.79 12.19
CA VAL A 57 16.21 -0.21 10.92
C VAL A 57 15.51 1.13 10.65
N HIS A 58 14.18 1.19 10.79
CA HIS A 58 13.42 2.43 10.60
C HIS A 58 13.68 3.48 11.69
N ILE A 59 14.05 3.11 12.91
CA ILE A 59 14.48 4.05 13.96
C ILE A 59 15.86 4.62 13.64
N LEU A 60 16.75 3.83 13.04
CA LEU A 60 18.09 4.26 12.63
C LEU A 60 18.05 5.11 11.35
N THR A 61 17.10 4.85 10.45
CA THR A 61 16.91 5.59 9.19
C THR A 61 15.82 6.67 9.27
N LYS A 62 15.08 6.78 10.39
CA LYS A 62 14.05 7.81 10.59
C LYS A 62 14.68 9.18 10.47
N ARG A 63 14.41 9.85 9.36
CA ARG A 63 14.48 11.30 9.25
C ARG A 63 13.16 11.84 9.82
N GLU A 64 13.23 12.77 10.76
CA GLU A 64 12.02 13.39 11.35
C GLU A 64 11.17 14.01 10.22
N GLY A 65 9.97 13.46 10.01
CA GLY A 65 9.02 13.88 8.97
C GLY A 65 8.01 12.77 8.67
N GLY A 66 6.72 13.02 8.93
CA GLY A 66 5.63 12.03 8.91
C GLY A 66 5.25 11.54 7.50
N THR A 67 5.99 10.54 6.99
CA THR A 67 5.75 9.90 5.69
C THR A 67 4.38 9.20 5.57
N SER A 68 3.82 8.70 6.68
CA SER A 68 2.52 8.01 6.68
C SER A 68 1.34 8.92 6.36
N GLY A 69 1.35 10.16 6.85
CA GLY A 69 0.31 11.15 6.57
C GLY A 69 0.28 11.57 5.10
N LEU A 70 1.46 11.76 4.50
CA LEU A 70 1.60 12.10 3.10
C LEU A 70 1.10 10.98 2.19
N CYS A 71 1.43 9.71 2.49
CA CYS A 71 0.97 8.55 1.70
C CYS A 71 -0.55 8.37 1.76
N CYS A 72 -1.18 8.62 2.92
CA CYS A 72 -2.63 8.60 3.07
C CYS A 72 -3.32 9.73 2.29
N CYS A 73 -2.76 10.95 2.34
CA CYS A 73 -3.25 12.07 1.53
C CYS A 73 -3.09 11.78 0.03
N LEU A 74 -1.97 11.17 -0.38
CA LEU A 74 -1.69 10.80 -1.75
C LEU A 74 -2.67 9.75 -2.29
N SER A 75 -2.90 8.67 -1.54
CA SER A 75 -3.90 7.66 -1.88
C SER A 75 -5.31 8.26 -2.01
N LYS A 76 -5.69 9.19 -1.13
CA LYS A 76 -6.96 9.94 -1.25
C LYS A 76 -6.98 10.87 -2.47
N SER A 77 -5.84 11.48 -2.81
CA SER A 77 -5.68 12.31 -3.99
C SER A 77 -5.79 11.54 -5.30
N TYR A 78 -5.39 10.25 -5.34
CA TYR A 78 -5.67 9.34 -6.46
C TYR A 78 -7.17 9.13 -6.67
N LYS A 79 -7.94 8.96 -5.60
CA LYS A 79 -9.42 8.90 -5.70
C LYS A 79 -10.02 10.22 -6.21
N GLY A 80 -9.30 11.34 -6.06
CA GLY A 80 -9.63 12.66 -6.58
C GLY A 80 -9.17 12.95 -8.02
N LEU A 81 -8.57 12.00 -8.73
CA LEU A 81 -8.20 12.11 -10.16
C LEU A 81 -9.43 12.05 -11.09
N GLY A 82 -10.51 12.74 -10.70
CA GLY A 82 -11.67 13.06 -11.53
C GLY A 82 -11.34 13.91 -12.76
N CYS A 83 -10.08 13.95 -13.22
CA CYS A 83 -9.60 14.60 -14.44
C CYS A 83 -8.99 13.60 -15.44
N ILE A 84 -8.89 12.30 -15.13
CA ILE A 84 -8.31 11.28 -16.05
C ILE A 84 -9.05 11.27 -17.39
N TRP A 85 -10.36 11.59 -17.41
CA TRP A 85 -11.14 11.71 -18.65
C TRP A 85 -10.60 12.74 -19.64
N ARG A 86 -9.77 13.70 -19.20
CA ARG A 86 -9.23 14.74 -20.09
C ARG A 86 -8.34 14.20 -21.21
N TYR A 87 -7.85 12.96 -21.07
CA TYR A 87 -7.00 12.30 -22.05
C TYR A 87 -7.80 11.40 -23.01
N ASP A 88 -9.11 11.22 -22.80
CA ASP A 88 -9.98 10.45 -23.70
C ASP A 88 -10.41 11.28 -24.94
N THR A 89 -9.51 12.12 -25.47
CA THR A 89 -9.75 12.98 -26.66
C THR A 89 -9.36 12.32 -27.97
N ARG A 90 -8.62 11.21 -27.88
CA ARG A 90 -8.17 10.38 -29.00
C ARG A 90 -8.77 8.98 -28.86
N ASP A 91 -8.81 8.25 -29.96
CA ASP A 91 -9.27 6.85 -29.97
C ASP A 91 -8.13 5.84 -29.81
N ASP A 92 -6.88 6.30 -29.92
CA ASP A 92 -5.68 5.49 -29.78
C ASP A 92 -4.91 5.75 -28.48
N PHE A 93 -5.51 6.45 -27.51
CA PHE A 93 -4.90 6.71 -26.22
C PHE A 93 -5.94 6.60 -25.11
N THR A 94 -5.60 5.93 -24.01
CA THR A 94 -6.45 5.91 -22.82
C THR A 94 -5.61 5.76 -21.56
N VAL A 95 -6.11 6.35 -20.48
CA VAL A 95 -5.53 6.23 -19.14
C VAL A 95 -6.54 5.51 -18.26
N VAL A 96 -6.12 4.38 -17.69
CA VAL A 96 -6.96 3.51 -16.88
C VAL A 96 -6.36 3.40 -15.48
N ASP A 97 -7.17 3.77 -14.50
CA ASP A 97 -6.83 3.64 -13.07
C ASP A 97 -6.87 2.17 -12.63
N GLN A 98 -5.87 1.74 -11.85
CA GLN A 98 -5.70 0.38 -11.35
C GLN A 98 -5.57 0.40 -9.81
N PRO A 99 -6.68 0.26 -9.09
CA PRO A 99 -6.74 0.51 -7.65
C PRO A 99 -6.39 -0.71 -6.78
N PHE A 100 -5.76 -1.79 -7.26
CA PHE A 100 -5.40 -2.96 -6.43
C PHE A 100 -4.56 -2.67 -5.18
N PHE A 101 -3.96 -1.48 -5.08
CA PHE A 101 -3.24 -1.06 -3.88
C PHE A 101 -4.09 -0.23 -2.90
N SER A 102 -5.33 0.12 -3.24
CA SER A 102 -6.26 0.85 -2.37
C SER A 102 -6.46 0.15 -1.03
N GLU A 103 -6.71 -1.16 -1.07
CA GLU A 103 -6.95 -2.03 0.08
C GLU A 103 -5.81 -3.04 0.18
N THR A 104 -4.71 -2.59 0.76
CA THR A 104 -3.55 -3.44 1.01
C THR A 104 -3.73 -4.24 2.29
N GLU A 105 -3.81 -5.56 2.16
CA GLU A 105 -3.75 -6.52 3.26
C GLU A 105 -2.30 -6.99 3.46
N VAL A 106 -1.87 -7.16 4.72
CA VAL A 106 -0.53 -7.69 5.02
C VAL A 106 -0.55 -9.19 4.78
N PRO A 107 0.39 -9.74 3.99
CA PRO A 107 0.51 -11.19 3.86
C PRO A 107 0.73 -11.83 5.23
N THR A 108 -0.12 -12.80 5.60
CA THR A 108 -0.01 -13.56 6.85
C THR A 108 0.25 -15.04 6.57
N LYS A 109 1.00 -15.69 7.44
CA LYS A 109 1.16 -17.14 7.47
C LYS A 109 -0.04 -17.80 8.16
N GLU A 110 -0.11 -19.13 8.11
CA GLU A 110 -1.16 -19.92 8.78
C GLU A 110 -1.21 -19.69 10.30
N ASP A 111 -0.07 -19.36 10.91
CA ASP A 111 0.04 -19.05 12.35
C ASP A 111 -0.40 -17.62 12.71
N GLY A 112 -0.84 -16.82 11.72
CA GLY A 112 -1.26 -15.43 11.89
C GLY A 112 -0.12 -14.41 11.94
N SER A 113 1.15 -14.85 11.89
CA SER A 113 2.29 -13.94 11.80
C SER A 113 2.45 -13.36 10.40
N THR A 114 3.09 -12.19 10.28
CA THR A 114 3.39 -11.60 8.96
C THR A 114 4.31 -12.50 8.14
N ASP A 115 3.92 -12.78 6.91
CA ASP A 115 4.76 -13.49 5.94
C ASP A 115 5.76 -12.51 5.30
N LEU A 116 6.91 -12.36 5.96
CA LEU A 116 8.01 -11.53 5.48
C LEU A 116 8.61 -12.01 4.14
N SER A 117 8.29 -13.21 3.65
CA SER A 117 8.81 -13.67 2.35
C SER A 117 8.31 -12.86 1.15
N TYR A 118 7.24 -12.07 1.33
CA TYR A 118 6.74 -11.13 0.34
C TYR A 118 7.52 -9.80 0.28
N PHE A 119 8.43 -9.56 1.23
CA PHE A 119 9.25 -8.35 1.31
C PHE A 119 10.73 -8.67 1.14
N SER A 120 11.48 -7.70 0.65
CA SER A 120 12.92 -7.76 0.50
C SER A 120 13.60 -7.74 1.89
N PRO A 121 14.92 -7.98 1.99
CA PRO A 121 15.66 -7.93 3.26
C PRO A 121 15.54 -6.59 4.02
N ASP A 122 15.19 -5.49 3.34
CA ASP A 122 14.92 -4.19 3.98
C ASP A 122 13.51 -4.08 4.59
N CYS A 123 12.66 -5.09 4.38
CA CYS A 123 11.29 -5.18 4.85
C CYS A 123 10.38 -4.04 4.37
N PHE A 124 10.73 -3.39 3.27
CA PHE A 124 9.97 -2.29 2.69
C PHE A 124 9.66 -2.56 1.22
N HIS A 125 10.69 -2.84 0.42
CA HIS A 125 10.47 -3.21 -0.98
C HIS A 125 9.86 -4.61 -1.07
N LEU A 126 9.04 -4.83 -2.09
CA LEU A 126 8.52 -6.17 -2.39
C LEU A 126 9.67 -7.10 -2.81
N SER A 127 9.65 -8.34 -2.33
CA SER A 127 10.53 -9.40 -2.84
C SER A 127 10.10 -9.83 -4.24
N VAL A 128 10.82 -10.78 -4.86
CA VAL A 128 10.35 -11.44 -6.09
C VAL A 128 8.93 -12.00 -5.92
N LYS A 129 8.65 -12.64 -4.78
CA LYS A 129 7.31 -13.18 -4.44
C LYS A 129 6.26 -12.07 -4.30
N GLY A 130 6.63 -10.94 -3.70
CA GLY A 130 5.77 -9.75 -3.60
C GLY A 130 5.46 -9.12 -4.96
N GLN A 131 6.48 -8.97 -5.81
CA GLN A 131 6.33 -8.43 -7.16
C GLN A 131 5.47 -9.35 -8.03
N GLU A 132 5.63 -10.67 -7.92
CA GLU A 132 4.78 -11.65 -8.62
C GLU A 132 3.30 -11.48 -8.22
N ALA A 133 3.00 -11.43 -6.92
CA ALA A 133 1.63 -11.22 -6.44
C ALA A 133 1.03 -9.88 -6.91
N ALA A 134 1.83 -8.81 -6.90
CA ALA A 134 1.42 -7.51 -7.44
C ALA A 134 1.16 -7.55 -8.95
N ALA A 135 2.00 -8.27 -9.72
CA ALA A 135 1.83 -8.44 -11.15
C ALA A 135 0.55 -9.23 -11.48
N TYR A 136 0.26 -10.30 -10.73
CA TYR A 136 -0.99 -11.06 -10.90
C TYR A 136 -2.22 -10.23 -10.58
N ALA A 137 -2.16 -9.44 -9.50
CA ALA A 137 -3.24 -8.51 -9.16
C ALA A 137 -3.45 -7.45 -10.27
N LEU A 138 -2.37 -6.92 -10.87
CA LEU A 138 -2.47 -6.00 -12.00
C LEU A 138 -3.14 -6.65 -13.22
N LEU A 139 -2.70 -7.85 -13.60
CA LEU A 139 -3.28 -8.60 -14.73
C LEU A 139 -4.76 -8.88 -14.52
N ASN A 140 -5.15 -9.34 -13.32
CA ASN A 140 -6.54 -9.67 -13.01
C ASN A 140 -7.46 -8.45 -13.05
N GLN A 141 -6.94 -7.23 -12.84
CA GLN A 141 -7.72 -5.99 -12.95
C GLN A 141 -7.93 -5.48 -14.37
N LEU A 142 -7.16 -5.97 -15.35
CA LEU A 142 -7.40 -5.63 -16.75
C LEU A 142 -8.74 -6.20 -17.24
N ASP A 143 -9.17 -7.30 -16.62
CA ASP A 143 -10.50 -7.89 -16.78
C ASP A 143 -11.48 -7.37 -15.71
N LYS A 144 -11.29 -7.67 -14.42
CA LYS A 144 -12.25 -7.26 -13.38
C LYS A 144 -11.58 -6.36 -12.37
N LYS A 145 -12.03 -5.10 -12.29
CA LYS A 145 -11.49 -4.13 -11.32
C LYS A 145 -11.53 -4.70 -9.90
N ARG A 146 -10.39 -4.62 -9.22
CA ARG A 146 -10.16 -5.05 -7.84
C ARG A 146 -9.48 -3.92 -7.10
N ILE A 147 -9.72 -3.86 -5.81
CA ILE A 147 -9.15 -2.83 -4.92
C ILE A 147 -8.04 -3.38 -4.02
N SER A 148 -7.85 -4.71 -4.02
CA SER A 148 -6.85 -5.39 -3.20
C SER A 148 -5.92 -6.26 -4.03
N TRP A 149 -4.69 -6.39 -3.53
CA TRP A 149 -3.69 -7.30 -4.03
C TRP A 149 -3.53 -8.42 -3.01
N ARG A 150 -3.90 -9.64 -3.40
CA ARG A 150 -3.94 -10.76 -2.47
C ARG A 150 -2.82 -11.75 -2.80
N PRO A 151 -1.95 -12.06 -1.81
CA PRO A 151 -1.04 -13.19 -1.85
C PRO A 151 -1.73 -14.48 -2.31
N GLY A 152 -1.09 -15.21 -3.21
CA GLY A 152 -1.55 -16.55 -3.62
C GLY A 152 -2.74 -16.59 -4.58
N VAL A 153 -3.25 -15.44 -5.05
CA VAL A 153 -4.25 -15.41 -6.12
C VAL A 153 -3.55 -15.60 -7.47
N PRO A 154 -3.84 -16.68 -8.23
CA PRO A 154 -3.25 -16.88 -9.54
C PRO A 154 -3.78 -15.87 -10.57
N VAL A 155 -3.10 -15.78 -11.71
CA VAL A 155 -3.64 -15.07 -12.87
C VAL A 155 -4.91 -15.78 -13.35
N GLU A 156 -5.99 -15.01 -13.47
CA GLU A 156 -7.26 -15.48 -14.00
C GLU A 156 -7.32 -15.23 -15.50
N CYS A 157 -7.87 -16.19 -16.24
CA CYS A 157 -8.09 -16.04 -17.67
C CYS A 157 -9.25 -15.05 -17.92
N PRO A 158 -9.12 -14.14 -18.90
CA PRO A 158 -10.22 -13.26 -19.31
C PRO A 158 -11.47 -14.04 -19.74
N ASP A 159 -12.64 -13.44 -19.56
CA ASP A 159 -13.89 -14.00 -20.09
C ASP A 159 -13.91 -13.90 -21.62
N GLU A 160 -14.23 -15.00 -22.31
CA GLU A 160 -14.38 -15.02 -23.77
C GLU A 160 -15.45 -14.04 -24.27
N GLN A 161 -16.41 -13.69 -23.42
CA GLN A 161 -17.46 -12.70 -23.70
C GLN A 161 -16.97 -11.25 -23.61
N ALA A 162 -15.80 -11.01 -23.01
CA ALA A 162 -15.18 -9.69 -22.83
C ALA A 162 -13.78 -9.64 -23.47
N PRO A 163 -13.67 -9.64 -24.82
CA PRO A 163 -12.39 -9.78 -25.53
C PRO A 163 -11.49 -8.53 -25.46
N TYR A 164 -11.88 -7.48 -24.73
CA TYR A 164 -11.16 -6.22 -24.64
C TYR A 164 -10.95 -5.81 -23.19
N PHE A 165 -9.79 -5.21 -22.89
CA PHE A 165 -9.55 -4.62 -21.57
C PHE A 165 -10.56 -3.51 -21.26
N TYR A 166 -10.91 -3.42 -19.99
CA TYR A 166 -11.85 -2.42 -19.53
C TYR A 166 -11.19 -1.04 -19.45
N THR A 167 -11.92 -0.07 -20.00
CA THR A 167 -11.60 1.34 -20.10
C THR A 167 -12.84 2.11 -19.68
N ARG A 168 -12.69 3.42 -19.49
CA ARG A 168 -13.84 4.30 -19.28
C ARG A 168 -14.88 4.21 -20.41
N LYS A 169 -14.46 3.95 -21.66
CA LYS A 169 -15.33 3.92 -22.84
C LYS A 169 -16.20 2.65 -22.93
N ASN A 170 -15.73 1.51 -22.40
CA ASN A 170 -16.43 0.21 -22.50
C ASN A 170 -16.83 -0.42 -21.15
N SER A 171 -16.54 0.23 -20.02
CA SER A 171 -17.04 -0.19 -18.71
C SER A 171 -18.51 0.23 -18.47
N PRO A 172 -19.30 -0.59 -17.74
CA PRO A 172 -20.63 -0.19 -17.27
C PRO A 172 -20.56 1.10 -16.45
N LYS A 173 -21.51 2.02 -16.66
CA LYS A 173 -21.58 3.26 -15.86
C LYS A 173 -21.99 2.90 -14.42
N LEU A 174 -21.43 3.58 -13.41
CA LEU A 174 -21.65 3.31 -11.97
C LEU A 174 -23.14 3.13 -11.59
N ASN A 175 -24.06 3.83 -12.27
CA ASN A 175 -25.51 3.72 -12.04
C ASN A 175 -26.10 2.34 -12.42
N GLN A 176 -25.39 1.52 -13.19
CA GLN A 176 -25.77 0.16 -13.57
C GLN A 176 -25.28 -0.89 -12.56
N LEU A 177 -24.20 -0.61 -11.81
CA LEU A 177 -23.69 -1.46 -10.72
C LEU A 177 -24.63 -1.43 -9.50
N ASN A 178 -25.14 -0.24 -9.15
CA ASN A 178 -26.13 -0.06 -8.06
C ASN A 178 -27.47 -0.79 -8.32
N LYS A 179 -27.74 -1.15 -9.58
CA LYS A 179 -28.94 -1.91 -9.96
C LYS A 179 -28.75 -3.42 -9.84
N HIS A 180 -27.51 -3.91 -9.92
CA HIS A 180 -27.16 -5.33 -9.77
C HIS A 180 -26.93 -5.71 -8.30
N GLU A 181 -26.33 -4.85 -7.47
CA GLU A 181 -26.18 -5.11 -6.03
C GLU A 181 -27.53 -5.20 -5.31
N ASN A 182 -28.50 -4.35 -5.68
CA ASN A 182 -29.86 -4.40 -5.11
C ASN A 182 -30.63 -5.68 -5.46
N ILE A 183 -30.24 -6.42 -6.50
CA ILE A 183 -30.89 -7.70 -6.88
C ILE A 183 -30.26 -8.88 -6.13
N GLN A 184 -29.00 -8.75 -5.69
CA GLN A 184 -28.29 -9.81 -4.95
C GLN A 184 -28.51 -9.74 -3.44
N ASN A 185 -28.76 -8.56 -2.88
CA ASN A 185 -29.03 -8.39 -1.44
C ASN A 185 -30.43 -8.88 -1.01
N ASP A 186 -31.34 -9.16 -1.95
CA ASP A 186 -32.72 -9.61 -1.65
C ASP A 186 -32.85 -11.13 -1.47
N LYS A 187 -31.73 -11.88 -1.46
CA LYS A 187 -31.74 -13.35 -1.48
C LYS A 187 -30.99 -14.05 -0.35
N GLN A 188 -30.50 -13.35 0.67
CA GLN A 188 -29.82 -14.03 1.77
C GLN A 188 -30.05 -13.34 3.12
N GLU A 189 -31.24 -13.54 3.66
CA GLU A 189 -31.47 -13.38 5.09
C GLU A 189 -32.42 -14.50 5.52
N ASN A 190 -31.89 -15.52 6.21
CA ASN A 190 -32.59 -16.38 7.17
C ASN A 190 -31.59 -17.32 7.88
N GLU A 191 -31.72 -17.32 9.22
CA GLU A 191 -31.27 -18.29 10.24
C GLU A 191 -29.93 -18.09 11.00
N PRO A 192 -29.90 -18.49 12.30
CA PRO A 192 -29.61 -17.53 13.37
C PRO A 192 -28.31 -17.81 14.15
N GLU A 193 -27.80 -16.75 14.78
CA GLU A 193 -26.72 -16.79 15.76
C GLU A 193 -27.12 -17.58 17.02
N ASN A 194 -26.34 -18.62 17.33
CA ASN A 194 -26.30 -19.24 18.65
C ASN A 194 -24.86 -19.13 19.17
N ALA A 195 -24.65 -18.29 20.17
CA ALA A 195 -23.35 -18.15 20.85
C ALA A 195 -23.54 -18.46 22.35
N GLU A 196 -22.96 -19.57 22.80
CA GLU A 196 -22.78 -19.86 24.22
C GLU A 196 -21.29 -19.79 24.62
N LYS A 197 -21.08 -19.30 25.85
CA LYS A 197 -19.83 -18.92 26.53
C LYS A 197 -18.82 -20.06 26.69
N GLY A 198 -17.55 -19.67 26.73
CA GLY A 198 -16.47 -20.49 27.31
C GLY A 198 -15.22 -19.68 27.66
N SER A 199 -15.24 -18.93 28.76
CA SER A 199 -14.03 -18.37 29.37
C SER A 199 -13.21 -19.49 30.01
N THR A 200 -11.97 -19.71 29.59
CA THR A 200 -11.01 -20.50 30.37
C THR A 200 -9.67 -19.77 30.47
N MET A 201 -9.44 -19.21 31.66
CA MET A 201 -8.16 -18.67 32.10
C MET A 201 -7.22 -19.85 32.37
N ARG A 202 -6.05 -19.89 31.72
CA ARG A 202 -4.97 -20.82 32.07
C ARG A 202 -3.73 -20.02 32.46
N ASN A 203 -3.49 -19.98 33.77
CA ASN A 203 -2.19 -19.68 34.34
C ASN A 203 -1.24 -20.85 34.02
N SER A 204 -0.10 -20.57 33.41
CA SER A 204 1.07 -21.46 33.46
C SER A 204 2.31 -20.62 33.70
N ALA A 205 2.91 -20.82 34.86
CA ALA A 205 4.15 -20.21 35.28
C ALA A 205 5.30 -20.74 34.40
N THR A 206 5.67 -19.99 33.36
CA THR A 206 6.93 -20.19 32.60
C THR A 206 7.38 -18.96 31.80
N ILE A 207 6.81 -17.77 32.06
CA ILE A 207 7.11 -16.53 31.31
C ILE A 207 7.59 -15.40 32.24
N THR A 208 8.49 -15.71 33.18
CA THR A 208 9.10 -14.67 34.04
C THR A 208 10.57 -14.41 33.70
N GLY A 209 11.30 -15.44 33.24
CA GLY A 209 12.71 -15.29 32.84
C GLY A 209 12.91 -14.61 31.48
N ALA A 210 12.10 -14.96 30.48
CA ALA A 210 12.25 -14.44 29.12
C ALA A 210 11.90 -12.94 29.01
N VAL A 211 10.87 -12.48 29.74
CA VAL A 211 10.45 -11.07 29.72
C VAL A 211 11.49 -10.18 30.41
N LEU A 212 12.06 -10.63 31.53
CA LEU A 212 13.16 -9.90 32.19
C LEU A 212 14.43 -9.86 31.33
N GLY A 213 14.76 -10.96 30.64
CA GLY A 213 15.89 -10.99 29.71
C GLY A 213 15.75 -9.99 28.56
N VAL A 214 14.55 -9.90 27.97
CA VAL A 214 14.25 -8.93 26.90
C VAL A 214 14.29 -7.50 27.42
N ILE A 215 13.72 -7.23 28.61
CA ILE A 215 13.76 -5.88 29.22
C ILE A 215 15.20 -5.43 29.49
N CYS A 216 16.05 -6.32 30.03
CA CYS A 216 17.45 -6.03 30.29
C CYS A 216 18.24 -5.76 29.00
N LEU A 217 18.00 -6.54 27.93
CA LEU A 217 18.64 -6.33 26.63
C LEU A 217 18.21 -4.99 26.01
N VAL A 218 16.92 -4.66 26.06
CA VAL A 218 16.41 -3.37 25.56
C VAL A 218 17.02 -2.20 26.34
N ALA A 219 17.10 -2.30 27.67
CA ALA A 219 17.73 -1.27 28.50
C ALA A 219 19.22 -1.09 28.20
N ALA A 220 19.95 -2.19 28.00
CA ALA A 220 21.38 -2.16 27.65
C ALA A 220 21.62 -1.51 26.28
N VAL A 221 20.81 -1.86 25.27
CA VAL A 221 20.88 -1.30 23.91
C VAL A 221 20.51 0.20 23.93
N CYS A 222 19.42 0.58 24.61
CA CYS A 222 19.03 1.98 24.77
C CYS A 222 20.11 2.80 25.48
N GLY A 223 20.73 2.24 26.53
CA GLY A 223 21.82 2.87 27.27
C GLY A 223 23.07 3.08 26.40
N THR A 224 23.48 2.06 25.63
CA THR A 224 24.63 2.18 24.71
C THR A 224 24.36 3.19 23.60
N VAL A 225 23.17 3.17 22.98
CA VAL A 225 22.78 4.15 21.96
C VAL A 225 22.76 5.57 22.53
N TYR A 226 22.20 5.77 23.73
CA TYR A 226 22.22 7.06 24.42
C TYR A 226 23.65 7.55 24.66
N HIS A 227 24.53 6.66 25.13
CA HIS A 227 25.92 7.01 25.42
C HIS A 227 26.72 7.34 24.15
N ILE A 228 26.46 6.64 23.04
CA ILE A 228 27.05 6.92 21.73
C ILE A 228 26.55 8.29 21.21
N ARG A 229 25.26 8.58 21.31
CA ARG A 229 24.68 9.86 20.90
C ARG A 229 25.23 11.03 21.74
N LYS A 230 25.33 10.86 23.06
CA LYS A 230 25.92 11.86 23.96
C LYS A 230 27.41 12.09 23.67
N LYS A 231 28.17 11.03 23.39
CA LYS A 231 29.59 11.16 23.00
C LYS A 231 29.75 11.86 21.65
N ARG A 232 28.88 11.58 20.67
CA ARG A 232 28.86 12.29 19.39
C ARG A 232 28.52 13.77 19.56
N GLN A 233 27.52 14.12 20.39
CA GLN A 233 27.21 15.51 20.70
C GLN A 233 28.38 16.21 21.40
N SER A 234 28.97 15.59 22.43
CA SER A 234 30.15 16.16 23.12
C SER A 234 31.38 16.31 22.21
N SER A 235 31.56 15.43 21.23
CA SER A 235 32.64 15.53 20.24
C SER A 235 32.38 16.61 19.18
N SER A 236 31.11 16.96 18.91
CA SER A 236 30.76 18.08 18.03
C SER A 236 31.01 19.44 18.68
N TYR A 237 30.93 19.55 20.01
CA TYR A 237 31.27 20.77 20.76
C TYR A 237 32.78 21.00 20.95
N LEU A 238 33.63 20.02 20.61
CA LEU A 238 35.10 20.15 20.71
C LEU A 238 35.77 20.51 19.36
N LYS A 239 34.98 20.82 18.33
CA LYS A 239 35.43 21.23 16.98
C LYS A 239 35.05 22.67 16.63
N ILE A 240 34.94 23.55 17.63
CA ILE A 240 34.88 25.01 17.46
C ILE A 240 36.10 25.60 18.14
#